data_AF-A0AAW2WNQ4-F1
#
_entry.id   AF-A0AAW2WNQ4-F1
#
_cell.length_a   1.000
_cell.length_b   1.000
_cell.length_c   1.000
_cell.angle_alpha   90.00
_cell.angle_beta   90.00
_cell.angle_gamma   90.00
#
_symmetry.space_group_name_H-M   'P 1'
#
loop_
_entity.id
_entity.type
_entity.pdbx_description
1 polymer ?
#
loop_
_entity_poly.entity_id
_entity_poly.type
_entity_poly.pdbx_seq_one_letter_code
_entity_poly.pdbx_strand_id
1 'polypeptide(L)'
;MLKYNQSIMDSKLVLVVVLALLVVSASTKYVRPPPRKTLHFPWDPKPSSYPQQVHISLAGAKHMRITWVTSDRYSPPIVEYGTSSKNYTSTSRGENTSYKYLLYRSGTIHHTVIGPLRDDTLYFYRCGQEGPEFQLKTPPSQFPVTFSVAGDLGQTEWTKTTLAHIDQCKYDIHLLPGDLSYADYIQRRWDTFGELLQPLASRRPWMVTQGNHERENIPFLKDGFLPYNSRWKMPYAESNSNSNLYYSFDVAGVHAIMLGSYADYDKYSDQYRWLKADLSKVNRRRTPWLLVLFHMPWYNSNEAHQGEGDEMMETMEPLLHAAGGCRKRVFNGRSDRCGAVHITIGDGGNKEGLAHEYKEPQPKWSVFREARAMVNSR
;
A
#
# COMPACT_ATOMS: atom_id res chain seq x y z
N MET A 1 -56.80 20.88 -70.43
CA MET A 1 -55.68 21.83 -70.53
C MET A 1 -54.81 21.67 -69.28
N LEU A 2 -53.57 21.21 -69.51
CA LEU A 2 -52.34 21.20 -68.71
C LEU A 2 -52.26 21.84 -67.30
N LYS A 3 -51.39 21.19 -66.48
CA LYS A 3 -50.62 21.58 -65.26
C LYS A 3 -51.20 21.04 -63.91
N TYR A 4 -50.61 20.01 -63.26
CA TYR A 4 -49.41 20.03 -62.37
C TYR A 4 -49.45 21.25 -61.42
N ASN A 5 -49.42 21.16 -60.08
CA ASN A 5 -48.54 20.36 -59.21
C ASN A 5 -48.99 20.47 -57.72
N GLN A 6 -48.73 19.44 -56.89
CA GLN A 6 -48.52 19.44 -55.41
C GLN A 6 -49.57 20.14 -54.50
N SER A 7 -50.02 19.64 -53.35
CA SER A 7 -49.53 18.65 -52.40
C SER A 7 -50.64 18.49 -51.34
N ILE A 8 -51.28 17.32 -51.22
CA ILE A 8 -52.15 17.00 -50.07
C ILE A 8 -51.95 15.53 -49.74
N MET A 9 -51.17 15.28 -48.69
CA MET A 9 -51.03 14.07 -47.85
C MET A 9 -49.68 14.28 -47.14
N ASP A 10 -49.51 14.23 -45.82
CA ASP A 10 -50.27 13.48 -44.84
C ASP A 10 -49.96 14.07 -43.45
N SER A 11 -50.97 14.50 -42.71
CA SER A 11 -50.85 15.13 -41.38
C SER A 11 -50.48 14.14 -40.26
N LYS A 12 -49.87 13.00 -40.60
CA LYS A 12 -49.53 11.91 -39.66
C LYS A 12 -48.02 11.68 -39.50
N LEU A 13 -47.17 12.50 -40.12
CA LEU A 13 -45.71 12.37 -40.04
C LEU A 13 -45.02 13.54 -39.29
N VAL A 14 -45.72 14.21 -38.37
CA VAL A 14 -45.10 15.23 -37.50
C VAL A 14 -45.24 14.89 -36.01
N LEU A 15 -46.13 13.96 -35.65
CA LEU A 15 -46.34 13.56 -34.25
C LEU A 15 -45.44 12.40 -33.76
N VAL A 16 -44.59 11.85 -34.61
CA VAL A 16 -43.64 10.76 -34.23
C VAL A 16 -42.19 11.25 -34.16
N VAL A 17 -41.88 12.45 -34.68
CA VAL A 17 -40.51 12.99 -34.65
C VAL A 17 -40.25 13.88 -33.42
N VAL A 18 -41.28 14.31 -32.68
CA VAL A 18 -41.10 15.07 -31.43
C VAL A 18 -40.91 14.15 -30.20
N LEU A 19 -41.18 12.84 -30.32
CA LEU A 19 -40.98 11.89 -29.21
C LEU A 19 -39.65 11.12 -29.25
N ALA A 20 -38.73 11.45 -30.16
CA ALA A 20 -37.51 10.67 -30.39
C ALA A 20 -36.19 11.35 -29.99
N LEU A 21 -36.19 12.54 -29.39
CA LEU A 21 -34.94 13.27 -29.07
C LEU A 21 -34.84 13.82 -27.64
N LEU A 22 -35.52 13.20 -26.68
CA LEU A 22 -35.21 13.36 -25.26
C LEU A 22 -35.07 11.99 -24.58
N VAL A 23 -34.21 11.13 -25.16
CA VAL A 23 -33.42 10.25 -24.28
C VAL A 23 -32.38 11.16 -23.66
N VAL A 24 -32.81 11.91 -22.64
CA VAL A 24 -31.88 12.35 -21.60
C VAL A 24 -31.35 11.03 -21.08
N SER A 25 -30.11 10.69 -21.45
CA SER A 25 -29.31 9.77 -20.69
C SER A 25 -29.16 10.42 -19.32
N ALA A 26 -30.17 10.24 -18.48
CA ALA A 26 -30.04 10.42 -17.06
C ALA A 26 -29.06 9.33 -16.67
N SER A 27 -27.76 9.62 -16.79
CA SER A 27 -26.80 9.03 -15.88
C SER A 27 -27.38 9.39 -14.52
N THR A 28 -28.05 8.42 -13.89
CA THR A 28 -28.33 8.53 -12.47
C THR A 28 -26.96 8.84 -11.88
N LYS A 29 -26.78 10.07 -11.38
CA LYS A 29 -25.55 10.43 -10.68
C LYS A 29 -25.45 9.37 -9.60
N TYR A 30 -24.53 8.42 -9.75
CA TYR A 30 -24.31 7.41 -8.74
C TYR A 30 -23.89 8.17 -7.49
N VAL A 31 -24.83 8.35 -6.57
CA VAL A 31 -24.58 9.02 -5.30
C VAL A 31 -23.79 8.01 -4.48
N ARG A 32 -22.48 8.25 -4.39
CA ARG A 32 -21.55 7.35 -3.72
C ARG A 32 -21.89 7.30 -2.22
N PRO A 33 -21.82 6.13 -1.56
CA PRO A 33 -22.13 6.03 -0.15
C PRO A 33 -21.15 6.88 0.69
N PRO A 34 -21.58 7.41 1.85
CA PRO A 34 -20.67 8.07 2.80
C PRO A 34 -19.61 7.09 3.32
N PRO A 35 -18.53 7.59 3.96
CA PRO A 35 -17.54 6.75 4.63
C PRO A 35 -18.20 5.67 5.48
N ARG A 36 -17.78 4.41 5.31
CA ARG A 36 -18.37 3.32 6.09
C ARG A 36 -17.86 3.32 7.53
N LYS A 37 -18.64 2.70 8.41
CA LYS A 37 -18.34 2.62 9.83
C LYS A 37 -16.97 1.98 10.05
N THR A 38 -16.21 2.53 10.99
CA THR A 38 -15.03 1.86 11.55
C THR A 38 -15.46 0.53 12.16
N LEU A 39 -14.68 -0.52 11.90
CA LEU A 39 -14.96 -1.86 12.39
C LEU A 39 -14.87 -1.90 13.92
N HIS A 40 -15.76 -2.69 14.52
CA HIS A 40 -15.70 -3.02 15.94
C HIS A 40 -15.17 -4.45 16.08
N PHE A 41 -14.11 -4.60 16.87
CA PHE A 41 -13.48 -5.89 17.14
C PHE A 41 -13.94 -6.34 18.53
N PRO A 42 -14.76 -7.39 18.63
CA PRO A 42 -15.21 -7.89 19.92
C PRO A 42 -14.02 -8.42 20.71
N TRP A 43 -14.11 -8.35 22.03
CA TRP A 43 -13.09 -8.90 22.90
C TRP A 43 -13.02 -10.43 22.75
N ASP A 44 -11.90 -10.93 22.28
CA ASP A 44 -11.64 -12.35 22.06
C ASP A 44 -10.35 -12.74 22.83
N PRO A 45 -10.47 -13.19 24.09
CA PRO A 45 -9.32 -13.49 24.94
C PRO A 45 -8.53 -14.66 24.38
N LYS A 46 -7.26 -14.42 24.08
CA LYS A 46 -6.29 -15.46 23.71
C LYS A 46 -5.35 -15.78 24.87
N PRO A 47 -4.77 -17.00 24.92
CA PRO A 47 -3.64 -17.28 25.80
C PRO A 47 -2.56 -16.22 25.65
N SER A 48 -1.87 -15.87 26.74
CA SER A 48 -0.92 -14.74 26.73
C SER A 48 0.25 -14.93 25.76
N SER A 49 0.66 -16.18 25.51
CA SER A 49 1.69 -16.59 24.55
C SER A 49 1.17 -16.73 23.11
N TYR A 50 -0.14 -16.61 22.89
CA TYR A 50 -0.73 -16.81 21.57
C TYR A 50 -0.27 -15.69 20.61
N PRO A 51 0.32 -16.02 19.45
CA PRO A 51 0.79 -15.03 18.50
C PRO A 51 -0.39 -14.38 17.79
N GLN A 52 -0.40 -13.04 17.81
CA GLN A 52 -1.41 -12.20 17.18
C GLN A 52 -0.72 -11.19 16.25
N GLN A 53 -1.51 -10.55 15.39
CA GLN A 53 -1.05 -9.52 14.46
C GLN A 53 0.11 -10.02 13.58
N VAL A 54 0.10 -11.32 13.21
CA VAL A 54 1.19 -11.96 12.48
C VAL A 54 1.28 -11.37 11.07
N HIS A 55 2.43 -10.82 10.73
CA HIS A 55 2.69 -10.24 9.42
C HIS A 55 4.13 -10.49 8.97
N ILE A 56 4.33 -10.48 7.65
CA ILE A 56 5.61 -10.81 7.01
C ILE A 56 6.10 -9.62 6.18
N SER A 57 7.41 -9.39 6.17
CA SER A 57 8.08 -8.48 5.24
C SER A 57 9.33 -9.14 4.64
N LEU A 58 9.83 -8.60 3.53
CA LEU A 58 11.15 -9.00 3.02
C LEU A 58 12.24 -8.50 3.98
N ALA A 59 13.32 -9.27 4.09
CA ALA A 59 14.45 -8.98 5.00
C ALA A 59 15.80 -9.21 4.31
N GLY A 60 15.92 -8.75 3.07
CA GLY A 60 17.07 -8.97 2.21
C GLY A 60 16.97 -10.24 1.36
N ALA A 61 18.01 -10.51 0.57
CA ALA A 61 18.01 -11.60 -0.39
C ALA A 61 17.78 -12.95 0.30
N LYS A 62 16.78 -13.71 -0.15
CA LYS A 62 16.38 -15.03 0.39
C LYS A 62 15.92 -15.04 1.84
N HIS A 63 15.69 -13.88 2.45
CA HIS A 63 15.28 -13.79 3.85
C HIS A 63 13.96 -13.03 3.98
N MET A 64 13.18 -13.44 4.97
CA MET A 64 11.92 -12.79 5.31
C MET A 64 11.83 -12.59 6.81
N ARG A 65 11.20 -11.49 7.23
CA ARG A 65 10.92 -11.21 8.62
C ARG A 65 9.49 -11.60 8.93
N ILE A 66 9.32 -12.40 9.96
CA ILE A 66 8.02 -12.67 10.58
C ILE A 66 7.94 -11.83 11.84
N THR A 67 6.89 -11.02 11.92
CA THR A 67 6.59 -10.20 13.09
C THR A 67 5.27 -10.65 13.69
N TRP A 68 5.19 -10.71 15.02
CA TRP A 68 3.94 -10.98 15.75
C TRP A 68 3.96 -10.33 17.13
N VAL A 69 2.81 -10.29 17.78
CA VAL A 69 2.62 -9.72 19.11
C VAL A 69 2.12 -10.79 20.08
N THR A 70 2.66 -10.82 21.29
CA THR A 70 2.15 -11.61 22.43
C THR A 70 1.89 -10.70 23.63
N SER A 71 0.97 -11.09 24.51
CA SER A 71 0.76 -10.41 25.80
C SER A 71 1.81 -10.83 26.83
N ASP A 72 2.33 -12.05 26.71
CA ASP A 72 3.41 -12.56 27.54
C ASP A 72 4.79 -12.07 27.04
N ARG A 73 5.55 -11.46 27.94
CA ARG A 73 6.91 -10.94 27.67
C ARG A 73 8.00 -11.99 27.67
N TYR A 74 7.71 -13.19 28.17
CA TYR A 74 8.65 -14.31 28.21
C TYR A 74 8.50 -15.24 27.01
N SER A 75 7.48 -15.03 26.18
CA SER A 75 7.30 -15.77 24.94
C SER A 75 8.55 -15.64 24.07
N PRO A 76 9.12 -16.76 23.60
CA PRO A 76 10.38 -16.71 22.87
C PRO A 76 10.17 -16.13 21.47
N PRO A 77 11.07 -15.24 20.98
CA PRO A 77 11.05 -14.77 19.60
C PRO A 77 11.63 -15.86 18.68
N ILE A 78 10.97 -17.01 18.62
CA ILE A 78 11.41 -18.17 17.82
C ILE A 78 10.38 -18.43 16.73
N VAL A 79 10.87 -18.70 15.52
CA VAL A 79 10.08 -19.22 14.41
C VAL A 79 10.65 -20.57 14.02
N GLU A 80 9.80 -21.59 14.05
CA GLU A 80 10.06 -22.91 13.47
C GLU A 80 9.39 -22.96 12.10
N TYR A 81 10.09 -23.44 11.08
CA TYR A 81 9.60 -23.46 9.70
C TYR A 81 10.12 -24.65 8.89
N GLY A 82 9.36 -25.05 7.88
CA GLY A 82 9.68 -26.16 6.98
C GLY A 82 8.80 -26.17 5.73
N THR A 83 9.06 -27.06 4.79
CA THR A 83 8.29 -27.17 3.53
C THR A 83 7.13 -28.16 3.61
N SER A 84 6.88 -28.73 4.79
CA SER A 84 5.81 -29.68 5.06
C SER A 84 5.09 -29.31 6.35
N SER A 85 3.75 -29.36 6.32
CA SER A 85 2.91 -29.06 7.49
C SER A 85 3.33 -29.90 8.70
N LYS A 86 3.46 -29.25 9.85
CA LYS A 86 3.87 -29.80 11.15
C LYS A 86 5.23 -30.47 11.18
N ASN A 87 6.04 -30.32 10.13
CA ASN A 87 7.41 -30.81 10.06
C ASN A 87 8.36 -29.63 9.83
N TYR A 88 8.78 -29.02 10.93
CA TYR A 88 9.65 -27.85 10.91
C TYR A 88 11.11 -28.28 10.96
N THR A 89 11.79 -28.22 9.81
CA THR A 89 13.19 -28.64 9.66
C THR A 89 14.19 -27.56 10.04
N SER A 90 13.71 -26.35 10.33
CA SER A 90 14.55 -25.18 10.57
C SER A 90 13.95 -24.30 11.66
N THR A 91 14.83 -23.62 12.38
CA THR A 91 14.50 -22.72 13.49
C THR A 91 15.33 -21.46 13.39
N SER A 92 14.69 -20.30 13.56
CA SER A 92 15.37 -19.01 13.72
C SER A 92 14.95 -18.36 15.04
N ARG A 93 15.89 -17.65 15.66
CA ARG A 93 15.66 -16.81 16.83
C ARG A 93 15.81 -15.35 16.43
N GLY A 94 14.83 -14.54 16.81
CA GLY A 94 14.78 -13.10 16.59
C GLY A 94 14.98 -12.28 17.85
N GLU A 95 14.51 -11.05 17.77
CA GLU A 95 14.53 -10.05 18.84
C GLU A 95 13.10 -9.71 19.27
N ASN A 96 12.96 -9.08 20.43
CA ASN A 96 11.70 -8.55 20.92
C ASN A 96 11.81 -7.06 21.27
N THR A 97 10.70 -6.36 21.17
CA THR A 97 10.56 -4.95 21.53
C THR A 97 9.17 -4.69 22.11
N SER A 98 8.98 -3.51 22.67
CA SER A 98 7.69 -3.00 23.08
C SER A 98 7.76 -1.48 23.15
N TYR A 99 6.62 -0.80 23.07
CA TYR A 99 6.58 0.65 23.21
C TYR A 99 5.45 1.10 24.13
N LYS A 100 5.60 2.33 24.63
CA LYS A 100 4.59 3.02 25.42
C LYS A 100 4.22 4.33 24.75
N TYR A 101 2.92 4.60 24.72
CA TYR A 101 2.38 5.83 24.17
C TYR A 101 1.34 6.39 25.13
N LEU A 102 1.72 7.41 25.90
CA LEU A 102 0.95 7.89 27.04
C LEU A 102 0.59 6.73 27.99
N LEU A 103 -0.70 6.45 28.16
CA LEU A 103 -1.22 5.35 29.00
C LEU A 103 -1.22 3.99 28.30
N TYR A 104 -1.06 3.96 26.98
CA TYR A 104 -1.00 2.71 26.22
C TYR A 104 0.36 2.02 26.36
N ARG A 105 0.32 0.69 26.45
CA ARG A 105 1.49 -0.19 26.36
C ARG A 105 1.20 -1.27 25.34
N SER A 106 2.10 -1.46 24.38
CA SER A 106 1.99 -2.56 23.44
C SER A 106 2.15 -3.91 24.16
N GLY A 107 1.70 -4.98 23.50
CA GLY A 107 2.25 -6.30 23.79
C GLY A 107 3.74 -6.36 23.45
N THR A 108 4.34 -7.52 23.68
CA THR A 108 5.71 -7.83 23.24
C THR A 108 5.66 -8.09 21.75
N ILE A 109 6.35 -7.26 20.97
CA ILE A 109 6.45 -7.35 19.52
C ILE A 109 7.74 -8.13 19.22
N HIS A 110 7.61 -9.23 18.48
CA HIS A 110 8.73 -10.10 18.13
C HIS A 110 9.07 -9.91 16.67
N HIS A 111 10.36 -9.83 16.33
CA HIS A 111 10.83 -9.78 14.95
C HIS A 111 11.84 -10.89 14.72
N THR A 112 11.49 -11.88 13.89
CA THR A 112 12.37 -13.00 13.57
C THR A 112 12.62 -13.08 12.09
N VAL A 113 13.89 -13.08 11.67
CA VAL A 113 14.29 -13.28 10.28
C VAL A 113 14.50 -14.78 10.03
N ILE A 114 13.82 -15.32 9.03
CA ILE A 114 13.96 -16.70 8.56
C ILE A 114 14.68 -16.72 7.21
N GLY A 115 15.38 -17.83 6.95
CA GLY A 115 16.13 -18.04 5.71
C GLY A 115 17.55 -18.57 5.95
N PRO A 116 18.30 -18.82 4.87
CA PRO A 116 17.93 -18.55 3.47
C PRO A 116 16.80 -19.48 2.98
N LEU A 117 15.82 -18.90 2.29
CA LEU A 117 14.64 -19.59 1.74
C LEU A 117 14.80 -19.87 0.24
N ARG A 118 14.12 -20.92 -0.24
CA ARG A 118 13.96 -21.16 -1.69
C ARG A 118 12.90 -20.22 -2.26
N ASP A 119 13.09 -19.75 -3.49
CA ASP A 119 12.09 -18.92 -4.18
C ASP A 119 10.87 -19.76 -4.54
N ASP A 120 9.74 -19.10 -4.79
CA ASP A 120 8.49 -19.72 -5.24
C ASP A 120 8.13 -21.00 -4.45
N THR A 121 8.36 -21.00 -3.14
CA THR A 121 8.25 -22.19 -2.29
C THR A 121 7.29 -21.93 -1.14
N LEU A 122 6.41 -22.90 -0.89
CA LEU A 122 5.50 -22.88 0.26
C LEU A 122 6.25 -23.38 1.51
N TYR A 123 6.22 -22.57 2.55
CA TYR A 123 6.71 -22.87 3.88
C TYR A 123 5.56 -22.86 4.87
N PHE A 124 5.56 -23.82 5.78
CA PHE A 124 4.74 -23.86 6.98
C PHE A 124 5.59 -23.36 8.13
N TYR A 125 5.02 -22.51 8.99
CA TYR A 125 5.76 -21.95 10.13
C TYR A 125 4.88 -21.77 11.35
N ARG A 126 5.47 -21.78 12.54
CA ARG A 126 4.81 -21.39 13.80
C ARG A 126 5.67 -20.42 14.59
N CYS A 127 5.02 -19.49 15.27
CA CYS A 127 5.65 -18.49 16.13
C CYS A 127 5.58 -18.94 17.60
N GLY A 128 6.65 -18.71 18.36
CA GLY A 128 6.65 -18.91 19.81
C GLY A 128 6.58 -20.38 20.27
N GLN A 129 6.94 -21.34 19.41
CA GLN A 129 6.99 -22.79 19.64
C GLN A 129 5.65 -23.51 19.89
N GLU A 130 4.66 -22.85 20.48
CA GLU A 130 3.35 -23.45 20.82
C GLU A 130 2.17 -22.77 20.09
N GLY A 131 2.45 -21.87 19.15
CA GLY A 131 1.44 -21.16 18.37
C GLY A 131 0.76 -21.99 17.27
N PRO A 132 -0.30 -21.45 16.65
CA PRO A 132 -0.90 -22.03 15.44
C PRO A 132 0.10 -22.11 14.28
N GLU A 133 -0.15 -23.03 13.36
CA GLU A 133 0.60 -23.11 12.11
C GLU A 133 0.06 -22.09 11.10
N PHE A 134 0.99 -21.36 10.49
CA PHE A 134 0.77 -20.44 9.39
C PHE A 134 1.44 -20.96 8.11
N GLN A 135 1.09 -20.37 6.98
CA GLN A 135 1.65 -20.70 5.68
C GLN A 135 2.19 -19.44 5.04
N LEU A 136 3.45 -19.45 4.63
CA LEU A 136 4.11 -18.40 3.87
C LEU A 136 4.48 -18.97 2.51
N LYS A 137 4.29 -18.22 1.42
CA LYS A 137 4.99 -18.54 0.17
C LYS A 137 5.88 -17.40 -0.31
N THR A 138 7.11 -17.78 -0.65
CA THR A 138 8.16 -16.87 -1.10
C THR A 138 7.89 -16.38 -2.53
N PRO A 139 8.26 -15.12 -2.86
CA PRO A 139 8.20 -14.61 -4.21
C PRO A 139 9.04 -15.45 -5.18
N PRO A 140 8.75 -15.38 -6.48
CA PRO A 140 9.60 -15.98 -7.50
C PRO A 140 10.94 -15.24 -7.62
N SER A 141 11.97 -15.90 -8.16
CA SER A 141 13.26 -15.26 -8.48
C SER A 141 13.30 -14.60 -9.85
N GLN A 142 12.32 -14.88 -10.71
CA GLN A 142 12.23 -14.37 -12.07
C GLN A 142 10.79 -14.01 -12.40
N PHE A 143 10.59 -13.24 -13.48
CA PHE A 143 9.24 -12.93 -13.96
C PHE A 143 8.47 -14.19 -14.37
N PRO A 144 7.13 -14.21 -14.22
CA PRO A 144 6.30 -13.10 -13.73
C PRO A 144 6.33 -12.95 -12.20
N VAL A 145 6.29 -11.70 -11.71
CA VAL A 145 5.98 -11.35 -10.32
C VAL A 145 4.76 -10.44 -10.30
N THR A 146 3.87 -10.64 -9.33
CA THR A 146 2.62 -9.91 -9.22
C THR A 146 2.55 -9.15 -7.90
N PHE A 147 2.31 -7.84 -7.99
CA PHE A 147 2.10 -6.97 -6.84
C PHE A 147 0.62 -6.63 -6.70
N SER A 148 0.10 -6.71 -5.48
CA SER A 148 -1.12 -5.98 -5.11
C SER A 148 -0.71 -4.65 -4.46
N VAL A 149 -1.44 -3.58 -4.76
CA VAL A 149 -1.12 -2.23 -4.27
C VAL A 149 -2.39 -1.57 -3.75
N ALA A 150 -2.38 -1.08 -2.52
CA ALA A 150 -3.43 -0.26 -1.95
C ALA A 150 -2.81 0.67 -0.90
N GLY A 151 -3.10 1.96 -0.91
CA GLY A 151 -2.76 2.92 0.12
C GLY A 151 -3.93 3.18 1.06
N ASP A 152 -3.69 3.84 2.18
CA ASP A 152 -4.76 4.53 2.92
C ASP A 152 -5.87 3.58 3.38
N LEU A 153 -5.46 2.45 3.96
CA LEU A 153 -6.36 1.33 4.28
C LEU A 153 -7.30 1.66 5.43
N GLY A 154 -6.76 2.05 6.59
CA GLY A 154 -7.53 2.18 7.83
C GLY A 154 -8.20 0.87 8.25
N GLN A 155 -9.37 0.94 8.87
CA GLN A 155 -10.07 -0.23 9.40
C GLN A 155 -11.59 -0.06 9.41
N THR A 156 -12.15 0.25 8.25
CA THR A 156 -13.61 0.37 8.03
C THR A 156 -14.17 -0.86 7.30
N GLU A 157 -15.48 -0.90 7.11
CA GLU A 157 -16.09 -1.92 6.24
C GLU A 157 -15.62 -1.82 4.77
N TRP A 158 -15.18 -0.65 4.30
CA TRP A 158 -14.54 -0.52 2.99
C TRP A 158 -13.15 -1.18 2.99
N THR A 159 -12.34 -0.95 4.03
CA THR A 159 -11.07 -1.68 4.20
C THR A 159 -11.28 -3.18 4.11
N LYS A 160 -12.30 -3.72 4.80
CA LYS A 160 -12.62 -5.16 4.75
C LYS A 160 -12.95 -5.62 3.32
N THR A 161 -13.62 -4.79 2.54
CA THR A 161 -13.95 -5.10 1.13
C THR A 161 -12.70 -5.06 0.25
N THR A 162 -11.86 -4.04 0.41
CA THR A 162 -10.54 -3.94 -0.25
C THR A 162 -9.68 -5.16 0.05
N LEU A 163 -9.58 -5.58 1.31
CA LEU A 163 -8.85 -6.79 1.70
C LEU A 163 -9.44 -8.06 1.09
N ALA A 164 -10.77 -8.17 1.01
CA ALA A 164 -11.42 -9.30 0.35
C ALA A 164 -11.10 -9.36 -1.15
N HIS A 165 -11.00 -8.21 -1.84
CA HIS A 165 -10.57 -8.15 -3.24
C HIS A 165 -9.10 -8.51 -3.40
N ILE A 166 -8.23 -8.04 -2.49
CA ILE A 166 -6.82 -8.44 -2.46
C ILE A 166 -6.67 -9.95 -2.27
N ASP A 167 -7.46 -10.58 -1.41
CA ASP A 167 -7.42 -12.03 -1.18
C ASP A 167 -7.83 -12.85 -2.41
N GLN A 168 -8.71 -12.30 -3.25
CA GLN A 168 -9.12 -12.91 -4.51
C GLN A 168 -8.05 -12.78 -5.60
N CYS A 169 -7.13 -11.82 -5.48
CA CYS A 169 -6.02 -11.64 -6.40
C CYS A 169 -4.91 -12.69 -6.15
N LYS A 170 -4.35 -13.24 -7.22
CA LYS A 170 -3.08 -13.99 -7.12
C LYS A 170 -1.94 -12.99 -7.08
N TYR A 171 -1.36 -12.75 -5.90
CA TYR A 171 -0.23 -11.84 -5.72
C TYR A 171 0.92 -12.50 -4.94
N ASP A 172 2.13 -11.99 -5.17
CA ASP A 172 3.36 -12.45 -4.51
C ASP A 172 3.77 -11.50 -3.38
N ILE A 173 3.52 -10.19 -3.56
CA ILE A 173 3.88 -9.15 -2.60
C ILE A 173 2.76 -8.11 -2.54
N HIS A 174 2.39 -7.66 -1.35
CA HIS A 174 1.52 -6.50 -1.16
C HIS A 174 2.34 -5.24 -0.89
N LEU A 175 2.01 -4.14 -1.56
CA LEU A 175 2.65 -2.84 -1.38
C LEU A 175 1.64 -1.84 -0.81
N LEU A 176 2.00 -1.20 0.30
CA LEU A 176 1.14 -0.28 1.05
C LEU A 176 1.88 1.04 1.31
N PRO A 177 1.73 2.06 0.45
CA PRO A 177 2.53 3.27 0.48
C PRO A 177 2.03 4.33 1.50
N GLY A 178 1.85 3.93 2.76
CA GLY A 178 1.50 4.84 3.86
C GLY A 178 0.03 4.78 4.28
N ASP A 179 -0.23 5.43 5.41
CA ASP A 179 -1.54 5.55 6.06
C ASP A 179 -2.17 4.17 6.35
N LEU A 180 -1.56 3.49 7.31
CA LEU A 180 -1.87 2.11 7.64
C LEU A 180 -3.17 2.04 8.45
N SER A 181 -3.09 2.40 9.73
CA SER A 181 -4.12 2.04 10.70
C SER A 181 -5.15 3.15 10.98
N TYR A 182 -4.81 4.41 10.65
CA TYR A 182 -5.54 5.60 11.10
C TYR A 182 -5.79 5.59 12.62
N ALA A 183 -4.78 5.11 13.36
CA ALA A 183 -4.82 5.05 14.81
C ALA A 183 -4.96 6.44 15.43
N ASP A 184 -4.24 7.42 14.87
CA ASP A 184 -4.31 8.83 15.21
C ASP A 184 -4.34 9.00 16.73
N TYR A 185 -3.24 8.63 17.37
CA TYR A 185 -3.02 8.70 18.82
C TYR A 185 -3.81 7.66 19.64
N ILE A 186 -4.85 7.00 19.06
CA ILE A 186 -5.60 5.92 19.70
C ILE A 186 -4.91 4.57 19.42
N GLN A 187 -3.84 4.30 20.16
CA GLN A 187 -2.94 3.16 19.87
C GLN A 187 -3.57 1.77 19.78
N ARG A 188 -4.72 1.53 20.45
CA ARG A 188 -5.45 0.26 20.32
C ARG A 188 -5.87 -0.04 18.88
N ARG A 189 -6.02 0.98 18.04
CA ARG A 189 -6.30 0.84 16.62
C ARG A 189 -5.16 0.21 15.83
N TRP A 190 -3.91 0.30 16.29
CA TRP A 190 -2.83 -0.47 15.69
C TRP A 190 -2.96 -1.97 15.98
N ASP A 191 -3.44 -2.33 17.17
CA ASP A 191 -3.66 -3.73 17.54
C ASP A 191 -4.73 -4.37 16.65
N THR A 192 -5.90 -3.72 16.57
CA THR A 192 -7.02 -4.20 15.76
C THR A 192 -6.74 -4.16 14.25
N PHE A 193 -5.95 -3.20 13.79
CA PHE A 193 -5.48 -3.18 12.40
C PHE A 193 -4.58 -4.39 12.11
N GLY A 194 -3.64 -4.72 13.00
CA GLY A 194 -2.82 -5.92 12.85
C GLY A 194 -3.64 -7.21 12.84
N GLU A 195 -4.67 -7.31 13.68
CA GLU A 195 -5.63 -8.44 13.68
C GLU A 195 -6.42 -8.53 12.37
N LEU A 196 -6.88 -7.38 11.84
CA LEU A 196 -7.60 -7.29 10.57
C LEU A 196 -6.74 -7.78 9.39
N LEU A 197 -5.45 -7.43 9.38
CA LEU A 197 -4.54 -7.77 8.30
C LEU A 197 -3.97 -9.19 8.39
N GLN A 198 -3.84 -9.76 9.60
CA GLN A 198 -3.19 -11.05 9.83
C GLN A 198 -3.59 -12.16 8.84
N PRO A 199 -4.89 -12.34 8.48
CA PRO A 199 -5.27 -13.38 7.53
C PRO A 199 -4.56 -13.29 6.19
N LEU A 200 -4.15 -12.09 5.74
CA LEU A 200 -3.39 -11.87 4.49
C LEU A 200 -1.90 -11.70 4.74
N ALA A 201 -1.55 -10.89 5.76
CA ALA A 201 -0.17 -10.50 6.03
C ALA A 201 0.70 -11.64 6.58
N SER A 202 0.09 -12.71 7.12
CA SER A 202 0.80 -13.94 7.49
C SER A 202 1.13 -14.86 6.30
N ARG A 203 0.61 -14.58 5.09
CA ARG A 203 0.77 -15.47 3.92
C ARG A 203 1.75 -14.99 2.87
N ARG A 204 1.94 -13.68 2.78
CA ARG A 204 2.74 -12.98 1.77
C ARG A 204 3.42 -11.79 2.41
N PRO A 205 4.61 -11.38 1.92
CA PRO A 205 5.26 -10.17 2.40
C PRO A 205 4.44 -8.92 2.09
N TRP A 206 4.31 -8.05 3.08
CA TRP A 206 3.76 -6.71 3.00
C TRP A 206 4.91 -5.71 3.13
N MET A 207 5.09 -4.90 2.10
CA MET A 207 6.12 -3.85 2.06
C MET A 207 5.42 -2.51 2.25
N VAL A 208 5.68 -1.87 3.38
CA VAL A 208 4.96 -0.67 3.82
C VAL A 208 5.90 0.52 3.88
N THR A 209 5.38 1.73 3.69
CA THR A 209 6.06 2.97 4.13
C THR A 209 5.11 3.77 5.01
N GLN A 210 5.55 4.92 5.47
CA GLN A 210 4.78 5.84 6.30
C GLN A 210 3.97 6.85 5.47
N GLY A 211 2.79 7.23 5.97
CA GLY A 211 2.05 8.44 5.60
C GLY A 211 1.96 9.42 6.77
N ASN A 212 1.15 10.48 6.66
CA ASN A 212 0.99 11.44 7.75
C ASN A 212 0.37 10.81 8.98
N HIS A 213 -0.49 9.80 8.83
CA HIS A 213 -1.16 9.16 9.96
C HIS A 213 -0.23 8.30 10.81
N GLU A 214 0.96 7.95 10.32
CA GLU A 214 2.00 7.28 11.12
C GLU A 214 2.86 8.26 11.92
N ARG A 215 2.82 9.57 11.59
CA ARG A 215 3.70 10.56 12.23
C ARG A 215 3.40 10.73 13.71
N GLU A 216 2.18 10.50 14.18
CA GLU A 216 1.74 10.46 15.60
C GLU A 216 2.68 11.18 16.62
N ASN A 217 2.92 12.47 16.41
CA ASN A 217 3.89 13.25 17.18
C ASN A 217 3.15 14.09 18.24
N ILE A 218 3.58 14.00 19.49
CA ILE A 218 3.08 14.88 20.55
C ILE A 218 4.27 15.73 21.03
N PRO A 219 4.26 17.05 20.77
CA PRO A 219 5.35 17.94 21.15
C PRO A 219 5.82 17.69 22.59
N PHE A 220 7.13 17.52 22.77
CA PHE A 220 7.81 17.28 24.05
C PHE A 220 7.47 15.95 24.77
N LEU A 221 6.57 15.11 24.23
CA LEU A 221 6.10 13.89 24.90
C LEU A 221 6.33 12.60 24.11
N LYS A 222 6.14 12.65 22.79
CA LYS A 222 6.24 11.46 21.92
C LYS A 222 6.83 11.81 20.57
N ASP A 223 7.91 11.13 20.23
CA ASP A 223 8.51 11.16 18.90
C ASP A 223 7.54 10.59 17.87
N GLY A 224 7.62 11.15 16.66
CA GLY A 224 6.84 10.64 15.57
C GLY A 224 7.27 9.27 15.08
N PHE A 225 6.36 8.57 14.39
CA PHE A 225 6.59 7.23 13.83
C PHE A 225 6.93 6.13 14.85
N LEU A 226 6.88 6.39 16.17
CA LEU A 226 7.19 5.40 17.20
C LEU A 226 6.35 4.11 17.04
N PRO A 227 5.01 4.16 16.87
CA PRO A 227 4.19 2.97 16.65
C PRO A 227 4.55 2.24 15.34
N TYR A 228 4.71 2.99 14.23
CA TYR A 228 5.10 2.45 12.93
C TYR A 228 6.44 1.70 13.01
N ASN A 229 7.50 2.35 13.54
CA ASN A 229 8.84 1.77 13.65
C ASN A 229 8.90 0.58 14.60
N SER A 230 8.05 0.54 15.62
CA SER A 230 7.98 -0.58 16.56
C SER A 230 7.28 -1.80 15.95
N ARG A 231 6.30 -1.59 15.06
CA ARG A 231 5.45 -2.66 14.52
C ARG A 231 5.93 -3.18 13.18
N TRP A 232 6.38 -2.29 12.29
CA TRP A 232 6.71 -2.57 10.91
C TRP A 232 8.19 -2.34 10.64
N LYS A 233 9.03 -3.34 10.95
CA LYS A 233 10.48 -3.30 10.68
C LYS A 233 10.78 -3.74 9.25
N MET A 234 11.06 -2.76 8.40
CA MET A 234 11.33 -2.92 6.96
C MET A 234 12.83 -3.14 6.68
N PRO A 235 13.22 -3.60 5.47
CA PRO A 235 14.61 -3.94 5.15
C PRO A 235 15.49 -2.71 4.84
N TYR A 236 15.46 -1.71 5.72
CA TYR A 236 16.22 -0.47 5.52
C TYR A 236 17.73 -0.69 5.65
N ALA A 237 18.17 -1.50 6.60
CA ALA A 237 19.59 -1.81 6.77
C ALA A 237 20.14 -2.60 5.57
N GLU A 238 19.36 -3.55 5.05
CA GLU A 238 19.69 -4.39 3.90
C GLU A 238 19.79 -3.57 2.59
N SER A 239 19.12 -2.42 2.53
CA SER A 239 19.25 -1.44 1.44
C SER A 239 20.24 -0.30 1.73
N ASN A 240 21.02 -0.40 2.81
CA ASN A 240 21.98 0.62 3.26
C ASN A 240 21.34 1.99 3.55
N SER A 241 20.05 2.01 3.90
CA SER A 241 19.41 3.17 4.50
C SER A 241 19.69 3.19 6.01
N ASN A 242 19.69 4.38 6.61
CA ASN A 242 19.79 4.55 8.06
C ASN A 242 18.41 4.70 8.74
N SER A 243 17.31 4.61 7.98
CA SER A 243 15.96 4.90 8.46
C SER A 243 14.94 3.89 7.96
N ASN A 244 14.05 3.44 8.83
CA ASN A 244 12.93 2.57 8.50
C ASN A 244 11.82 3.26 7.67
N LEU A 245 11.96 4.57 7.43
CA LEU A 245 10.99 5.38 6.67
C LEU A 245 11.26 5.39 5.17
N TYR A 246 12.45 4.96 4.73
CA TYR A 246 12.81 4.86 3.32
C TYR A 246 13.85 3.75 3.10
N TYR A 247 13.62 2.91 2.09
CA TYR A 247 14.41 1.72 1.83
C TYR A 247 14.14 1.19 0.42
N SER A 248 14.94 0.23 -0.04
CA SER A 248 14.75 -0.44 -1.33
C SER A 248 14.82 -1.97 -1.18
N PHE A 249 14.34 -2.69 -2.19
CA PHE A 249 14.49 -4.14 -2.28
C PHE A 249 14.40 -4.63 -3.73
N ASP A 250 15.08 -5.74 -3.99
CA ASP A 250 15.03 -6.43 -5.27
C ASP A 250 14.12 -7.67 -5.19
N VAL A 251 13.27 -7.85 -6.20
CA VAL A 251 12.47 -9.07 -6.36
C VAL A 251 12.21 -9.34 -7.84
N ALA A 252 12.50 -10.55 -8.31
CA ALA A 252 12.12 -11.03 -9.65
C ALA A 252 12.39 -10.06 -10.81
N GLY A 253 13.51 -9.32 -10.78
CA GLY A 253 13.86 -8.34 -11.82
C GLY A 253 13.21 -6.96 -11.65
N VAL A 254 12.65 -6.67 -10.48
CA VAL A 254 12.18 -5.35 -10.06
C VAL A 254 13.09 -4.84 -8.95
N HIS A 255 13.57 -3.61 -9.10
CA HIS A 255 14.14 -2.82 -8.01
C HIS A 255 13.04 -1.87 -7.53
N ALA A 256 12.56 -2.08 -6.30
CA ALA A 256 11.49 -1.28 -5.70
C ALA A 256 12.08 -0.34 -4.63
N ILE A 257 11.69 0.93 -4.67
CA ILE A 257 12.13 1.99 -3.77
C ILE A 257 10.91 2.50 -3.01
N MET A 258 10.97 2.49 -1.69
CA MET A 258 9.98 3.09 -0.79
C MET A 258 10.58 4.40 -0.27
N LEU A 259 10.04 5.55 -0.65
CA LEU A 259 10.47 6.85 -0.15
C LEU A 259 9.61 7.29 1.04
N GLY A 260 10.19 8.11 1.90
CA GLY A 260 9.55 8.71 3.06
C GLY A 260 9.11 10.13 2.77
N SER A 261 7.84 10.33 2.41
CA SER A 261 7.26 11.66 2.17
C SER A 261 7.27 12.60 3.38
N TYR A 262 7.36 12.07 4.61
CA TYR A 262 7.44 12.88 5.84
C TYR A 262 8.76 12.68 6.59
N ALA A 263 9.75 12.08 5.92
CA ALA A 263 11.15 12.20 6.31
C ALA A 263 11.76 13.40 5.57
N ASP A 264 12.86 13.94 6.09
CA ASP A 264 13.60 14.98 5.37
C ASP A 264 14.04 14.46 3.99
N TYR A 265 13.78 15.25 2.96
CA TYR A 265 13.99 14.93 1.55
C TYR A 265 14.77 16.02 0.81
N ASP A 266 15.27 17.05 1.52
CA ASP A 266 16.07 18.08 0.87
C ASP A 266 17.39 17.51 0.31
N LYS A 267 18.09 18.28 -0.53
CA LYS A 267 19.32 17.82 -1.21
C LYS A 267 20.50 17.49 -0.28
N TYR A 268 20.44 17.85 0.99
CA TYR A 268 21.43 17.58 2.03
C TYR A 268 20.99 16.45 2.98
N SER A 269 19.70 16.12 3.00
CA SER A 269 19.11 15.06 3.79
C SER A 269 19.78 13.69 3.60
N ASP A 270 19.69 12.84 4.64
CA ASP A 270 20.14 11.45 4.55
C ASP A 270 19.37 10.67 3.48
N GLN A 271 18.06 10.91 3.34
CA GLN A 271 17.21 10.24 2.36
C GLN A 271 17.67 10.54 0.93
N TYR A 272 17.95 11.81 0.61
CA TYR A 272 18.40 12.20 -0.72
C TYR A 272 19.77 11.59 -1.06
N ARG A 273 20.71 11.63 -0.10
CA ARG A 273 22.03 10.99 -0.26
C ARG A 273 21.92 9.49 -0.44
N TRP A 274 21.07 8.83 0.35
CA TRP A 274 20.78 7.41 0.22
C TRP A 274 20.17 7.08 -1.15
N LEU A 275 19.14 7.81 -1.58
CA LEU A 275 18.47 7.58 -2.87
C LEU A 275 19.45 7.68 -4.04
N LYS A 276 20.31 8.70 -4.04
CA LYS A 276 21.35 8.86 -5.06
C LYS A 276 22.32 7.66 -5.07
N ALA A 277 22.73 7.17 -3.91
CA ALA A 277 23.61 6.02 -3.79
C ALA A 277 22.92 4.70 -4.19
N ASP A 278 21.65 4.53 -3.85
CA ASP A 278 20.82 3.37 -4.21
C ASP A 278 20.62 3.28 -5.73
N LEU A 279 20.18 4.38 -6.36
CA LEU A 279 20.00 4.47 -7.81
C LEU A 279 21.30 4.21 -8.59
N SER A 280 22.45 4.61 -8.05
CA SER A 280 23.76 4.35 -8.68
C SER A 280 24.12 2.86 -8.78
N LYS A 281 23.49 2.03 -7.94
CA LYS A 281 23.72 0.57 -7.90
C LYS A 281 22.73 -0.19 -8.80
N VAL A 282 21.69 0.47 -9.31
CA VAL A 282 20.66 -0.17 -10.13
C VAL A 282 21.24 -0.67 -11.44
N ASN A 283 21.24 -1.98 -11.61
CA ASN A 283 21.64 -2.62 -12.86
C ASN A 283 20.40 -3.03 -13.66
N ARG A 284 20.05 -2.24 -14.69
CA ARG A 284 18.85 -2.46 -15.52
C ARG A 284 18.84 -3.76 -16.33
N ARG A 285 19.98 -4.47 -16.45
CA ARG A 285 20.00 -5.83 -17.02
C ARG A 285 19.54 -6.89 -16.01
N ARG A 286 19.73 -6.63 -14.71
CA ARG A 286 19.29 -7.51 -13.61
C ARG A 286 17.88 -7.14 -13.13
N THR A 287 17.64 -5.84 -12.95
CA THR A 287 16.36 -5.26 -12.52
C THR A 287 15.85 -4.28 -13.58
N PRO A 288 15.29 -4.79 -14.70
CA PRO A 288 14.78 -3.92 -15.77
C PRO A 288 13.66 -2.97 -15.32
N TRP A 289 12.91 -3.35 -14.28
CA TRP A 289 11.85 -2.54 -13.70
C TRP A 289 12.35 -1.77 -12.49
N LEU A 290 12.16 -0.46 -12.53
CA LEU A 290 12.32 0.45 -11.40
C LEU A 290 10.92 0.87 -10.96
N LEU A 291 10.55 0.56 -9.72
CA LEU A 291 9.27 0.90 -9.12
C LEU A 291 9.52 1.80 -7.91
N VAL A 292 8.81 2.91 -7.80
CA VAL A 292 8.96 3.86 -6.69
C VAL A 292 7.61 4.10 -6.04
N LEU A 293 7.57 4.02 -4.72
CA LEU A 293 6.37 4.16 -3.91
C LEU A 293 6.61 5.20 -2.81
N PHE A 294 5.64 6.07 -2.62
CA PHE A 294 5.63 7.12 -1.60
C PHE A 294 4.21 7.61 -1.39
N HIS A 295 3.97 8.30 -0.28
CA HIS A 295 2.63 8.62 0.18
C HIS A 295 2.06 9.86 -0.53
N MET A 296 2.81 10.97 -0.59
CA MET A 296 2.34 12.23 -1.19
C MET A 296 2.43 12.21 -2.72
N PRO A 297 1.31 12.16 -3.48
CA PRO A 297 1.38 12.09 -4.94
C PRO A 297 1.94 13.38 -5.56
N TRP A 298 2.99 13.26 -6.37
CA TRP A 298 3.59 14.39 -7.10
C TRP A 298 2.71 14.94 -8.21
N TYR A 299 1.95 14.07 -8.88
CA TYR A 299 0.97 14.46 -9.90
C TYR A 299 -0.43 14.07 -9.47
N ASN A 300 -1.12 15.00 -8.83
CA ASN A 300 -2.47 14.81 -8.32
C ASN A 300 -3.42 15.82 -8.97
N SER A 301 -4.51 15.34 -9.58
CA SER A 301 -5.54 16.19 -10.19
C SER A 301 -6.83 16.28 -9.37
N ASN A 302 -6.87 15.63 -8.19
CA ASN A 302 -7.91 15.81 -7.19
C ASN A 302 -7.77 17.18 -6.52
N GLU A 303 -8.82 17.78 -5.99
CA GLU A 303 -8.70 19.05 -5.26
C GLU A 303 -8.11 18.86 -3.85
N ALA A 304 -8.24 17.67 -3.26
CA ALA A 304 -7.57 17.32 -2.02
C ALA A 304 -6.05 17.22 -2.20
N HIS A 305 -5.31 17.67 -1.19
CA HIS A 305 -3.84 17.56 -1.10
C HIS A 305 -3.08 18.16 -2.28
N GLN A 306 -3.59 19.26 -2.84
CA GLN A 306 -2.92 19.95 -3.94
C GLN A 306 -1.64 20.66 -3.48
N GLY A 307 -0.54 20.39 -4.19
CA GLY A 307 0.76 21.00 -3.95
C GLY A 307 1.57 20.39 -2.80
N GLU A 308 1.02 19.46 -2.03
CA GLU A 308 1.72 18.87 -0.88
C GLU A 308 3.01 18.13 -1.27
N GLY A 309 3.04 17.52 -2.46
CA GLY A 309 4.20 16.79 -2.97
C GLY A 309 5.18 17.63 -3.81
N ASP A 310 4.91 18.92 -4.04
CA ASP A 310 5.64 19.72 -5.06
C ASP A 310 7.13 19.88 -4.72
N GLU A 311 7.46 20.16 -3.45
CA GLU A 311 8.86 20.34 -3.03
C GLU A 311 9.68 19.04 -3.13
N MET A 312 9.06 17.91 -2.75
CA MET A 312 9.68 16.59 -2.86
C MET A 312 9.87 16.21 -4.33
N MET A 313 8.87 16.50 -5.18
CA MET A 313 8.94 16.31 -6.63
C MET A 313 10.10 17.12 -7.23
N GLU A 314 10.17 18.42 -6.97
CA GLU A 314 11.23 19.29 -7.48
C GLU A 314 12.62 18.77 -7.09
N THR A 315 12.75 18.28 -5.85
CA THR A 315 14.02 17.80 -5.32
C THR A 315 14.41 16.43 -5.89
N MET A 316 13.50 15.46 -5.93
CA MET A 316 13.81 14.05 -6.18
C MET A 316 13.44 13.54 -7.57
N GLU A 317 12.48 14.15 -8.27
CA GLU A 317 12.09 13.73 -9.63
C GLU A 317 13.27 13.72 -10.60
N PRO A 318 14.22 14.68 -10.60
CA PRO A 318 15.37 14.64 -11.49
C PRO A 318 16.27 13.41 -11.30
N LEU A 319 16.43 12.91 -10.06
CA LEU A 319 17.20 11.69 -9.78
C LEU A 319 16.52 10.46 -10.38
N LEU A 320 15.20 10.36 -10.18
CA LEU A 320 14.40 9.24 -10.68
C LEU A 320 14.28 9.24 -12.21
N HIS A 321 14.12 10.42 -12.82
CA HIS A 321 14.09 10.56 -14.27
C HIS A 321 15.41 10.12 -14.91
N ALA A 322 16.55 10.54 -14.34
CA ALA A 322 17.87 10.14 -14.82
C ALA A 322 18.14 8.64 -14.71
N ALA A 323 17.61 7.98 -13.68
CA ALA A 323 17.72 6.52 -13.49
C ALA A 323 16.65 5.71 -14.24
N GLY A 324 15.57 6.38 -14.64
CA GLY A 324 14.37 5.81 -15.26
C GLY A 324 14.62 5.23 -16.66
N GLY A 325 13.69 4.40 -17.12
CA GLY A 325 13.64 4.01 -18.53
C GLY A 325 12.62 4.88 -19.26
N CYS A 326 12.83 5.15 -20.55
CA CYS A 326 11.94 6.05 -21.27
C CYS A 326 10.52 5.49 -21.40
N ARG A 327 9.57 6.08 -20.67
CA ARG A 327 8.13 5.84 -20.82
C ARG A 327 7.48 7.18 -21.16
N LYS A 328 6.66 7.25 -22.19
CA LYS A 328 6.11 8.54 -22.65
C LYS A 328 4.98 8.99 -21.70
N ARG A 329 5.33 9.66 -20.60
CA ARG A 329 4.38 10.12 -19.57
C ARG A 329 4.68 11.52 -19.09
N VAL A 330 5.06 11.72 -17.82
CA VAL A 330 5.13 13.05 -17.20
C VAL A 330 6.49 13.26 -16.56
N PHE A 331 7.04 14.45 -16.76
CA PHE A 331 8.22 14.96 -16.07
C PHE A 331 8.09 16.49 -16.01
N ASN A 332 8.41 17.09 -14.87
CA ASN A 332 8.30 18.53 -14.66
C ASN A 332 6.94 19.13 -15.11
N GLY A 333 5.84 18.49 -14.71
CA GLY A 333 4.47 18.96 -15.02
C GLY A 333 4.03 18.84 -16.47
N ARG A 334 4.85 18.24 -17.35
CA ARG A 334 4.62 18.19 -18.80
C ARG A 334 4.73 16.79 -19.34
N SER A 335 4.12 16.56 -20.51
CA SER A 335 4.31 15.30 -21.20
C SER A 335 5.77 15.16 -21.63
N ASP A 336 6.42 14.07 -21.22
CA ASP A 336 7.81 13.77 -21.52
C ASP A 336 7.93 12.38 -22.14
N ARG A 337 8.87 12.22 -23.08
CA ARG A 337 9.09 10.93 -23.77
C ARG A 337 9.65 9.86 -22.84
N CYS A 338 10.28 10.27 -21.75
CA CYS A 338 10.94 9.41 -20.79
C CYS A 338 10.40 9.50 -19.35
N GLY A 339 9.35 10.28 -19.12
CA GLY A 339 8.70 10.45 -17.82
C GLY A 339 8.09 9.18 -17.20
N ALA A 340 7.93 9.16 -15.89
CA ALA A 340 7.36 8.01 -15.20
C ALA A 340 5.82 7.97 -15.33
N VAL A 341 5.25 6.77 -15.20
CA VAL A 341 3.80 6.64 -14.95
C VAL A 341 3.58 6.88 -13.45
N HIS A 342 2.72 7.84 -13.12
CA HIS A 342 2.29 8.09 -11.74
C HIS A 342 0.89 7.51 -11.53
N ILE A 343 0.71 6.80 -10.43
CA ILE A 343 -0.55 6.15 -10.04
C ILE A 343 -0.83 6.54 -8.58
N THR A 344 -1.97 7.17 -8.35
CA THR A 344 -2.49 7.44 -7.00
C THR A 344 -3.54 6.39 -6.66
N ILE A 345 -3.34 5.66 -5.57
CA ILE A 345 -4.17 4.52 -5.11
C ILE A 345 -4.43 4.59 -3.59
N GLY A 346 -4.63 5.81 -3.08
CA GLY A 346 -4.97 6.08 -1.68
C GLY A 346 -6.45 5.92 -1.36
N ASP A 347 -7.12 4.99 -2.03
CA ASP A 347 -8.56 4.71 -1.94
C ASP A 347 -8.85 3.39 -1.20
N GLY A 348 -7.93 2.96 -0.33
CA GLY A 348 -8.00 1.70 0.42
C GLY A 348 -9.23 1.55 1.33
N GLY A 349 -9.88 2.67 1.66
CA GLY A 349 -11.16 2.68 2.35
C GLY A 349 -11.07 3.12 3.80
N ASN A 350 -10.17 4.04 4.12
CA ASN A 350 -10.07 4.63 5.46
C ASN A 350 -11.36 5.38 5.88
N LYS A 351 -11.33 5.90 7.10
CA LYS A 351 -12.48 6.57 7.76
C LYS A 351 -12.77 7.99 7.23
N GLU A 352 -11.82 8.63 6.55
CA GLU A 352 -11.94 10.01 6.05
C GLU A 352 -12.80 10.06 4.80
N GLY A 353 -12.78 9.00 3.99
CA GLY A 353 -13.67 8.82 2.87
C GLY A 353 -12.98 8.93 1.52
N LEU A 354 -13.78 9.26 0.50
CA LEU A 354 -13.32 9.43 -0.86
C LEU A 354 -13.14 10.92 -1.16
N ALA A 355 -12.03 11.28 -1.79
CA ALA A 355 -11.82 12.62 -2.31
C ALA A 355 -12.53 12.78 -3.66
N HIS A 356 -13.66 13.47 -3.70
CA HIS A 356 -14.57 13.47 -4.85
C HIS A 356 -14.34 14.58 -5.88
N GLU A 357 -13.64 15.64 -5.50
CA GLU A 357 -13.48 16.84 -6.29
C GLU A 357 -12.20 16.76 -7.12
N TYR A 358 -12.28 17.14 -8.40
CA TYR A 358 -11.16 17.10 -9.33
C TYR A 358 -11.08 18.42 -10.10
N LYS A 359 -9.84 18.85 -10.40
CA LYS A 359 -9.58 20.01 -11.24
C LYS A 359 -10.28 19.87 -12.59
N GLU A 360 -11.04 20.87 -13.00
CA GLU A 360 -11.68 20.94 -14.32
C GLU A 360 -11.15 22.11 -15.17
N PRO A 361 -10.87 21.91 -16.48
CA PRO A 361 -10.92 20.63 -17.20
C PRO A 361 -9.81 19.66 -16.75
N GLN A 362 -9.98 18.35 -16.98
CA GLN A 362 -8.94 17.35 -16.72
C GLN A 362 -7.58 17.77 -17.32
N PRO A 363 -6.52 17.91 -16.50
CA PRO A 363 -5.19 18.25 -17.02
C PRO A 363 -4.70 17.19 -18.01
N LYS A 364 -4.02 17.61 -19.09
CA LYS A 364 -3.56 16.69 -20.16
C LYS A 364 -2.65 15.54 -19.69
N TRP A 365 -1.95 15.73 -18.57
CA TRP A 365 -1.08 14.72 -17.98
C TRP A 365 -1.85 13.69 -17.13
N SER A 366 -3.08 14.01 -16.71
CA SER A 366 -3.98 13.11 -16.01
C SER A 366 -4.73 12.26 -17.04
N VAL A 367 -4.43 10.96 -17.10
CA VAL A 367 -4.97 10.05 -18.12
C VAL A 367 -6.31 9.45 -17.69
N PHE A 368 -6.44 9.11 -16.41
CA PHE A 368 -7.64 8.53 -15.82
C PHE A 368 -7.72 8.97 -14.36
N ARG A 369 -8.93 9.23 -13.87
CA ARG A 369 -9.20 9.60 -12.48
C ARG A 369 -10.61 9.18 -12.10
N GLU A 370 -10.76 8.56 -10.95
CA GLU A 370 -12.05 8.19 -10.40
C GLU A 370 -11.97 8.09 -8.88
N ALA A 371 -12.96 8.66 -8.17
CA ALA A 371 -13.06 8.57 -6.71
C ALA A 371 -13.95 7.38 -6.34
N ARG A 372 -13.40 6.15 -6.30
CA ARG A 372 -14.17 4.92 -6.08
C ARG A 372 -13.58 4.04 -5.00
N ALA A 373 -14.36 3.70 -3.99
CA ALA A 373 -14.03 2.59 -3.10
C ALA A 373 -14.27 1.25 -3.83
N MET A 374 -13.44 0.24 -3.55
CA MET A 374 -13.73 -1.13 -3.98
C MET A 374 -15.01 -1.62 -3.29
N VAL A 375 -16.13 -1.58 -4.01
CA VAL A 375 -17.42 -2.10 -3.55
C VAL A 375 -17.74 -3.33 -4.38
N ASN A 376 -18.14 -4.43 -3.72
CA ASN A 376 -18.74 -5.57 -4.41
C ASN A 376 -19.91 -5.06 -5.26
N SER A 377 -19.82 -5.21 -6.59
CA SER A 377 -21.00 -5.15 -7.44
C SER A 377 -21.94 -6.25 -6.95
N ARG A 378 -23.05 -5.87 -6.33
CA ARG A 378 -24.16 -6.80 -6.11
C ARG A 378 -24.88 -7.03 -7.42
#